data_AF-E6YXA4-F1
#
_entry.id   AF-E6YXA4-F1
#
_cell.length_a   1.000
_cell.length_b   1.000
_cell.length_c   1.000
_cell.angle_alpha   90.00
_cell.angle_beta   90.00
_cell.angle_gamma   90.00
#
_symmetry.space_group_name_H-M   'P 1'
#
loop_
_entity.id
_entity.type
_entity.pdbx_description
1 polymer ?
#
loop_
_entity_poly.entity_id
_entity_poly.type
_entity_poly.pdbx_seq_one_letter_code
_entity_poly.pdbx_strand_id
1 'polypeptide(L)'
;MACQERLPTSFKAKIEQSLPREILNKMAMYDIDQYAPIMMRFFKEDNIAEIWKQNRSGVFVLVVSYGICKWSGQLGPKYREGDFQAPEGFYTVQENQMNPYSKYYLSFNIGFPNLYDQIHGRTGSYLMVHGACASVGCYSMNDRNMAQIYAFARDAFRGGQKEFQLHAFPFRMTDANMQRHYTNPHYEFWMMLKEGYDFFEKNRKPPKITVYDKRYVFEHFIDENSVAVAL
;
A
#
# COMPACT_ATOMS: atom_id res chain seq x y z
N MET A 1 -27.70 -27.31 9.37
CA MET A 1 -27.68 -25.99 10.02
C MET A 1 -26.24 -25.68 10.38
N ALA A 2 -25.61 -24.73 9.69
CA ALA A 2 -24.22 -24.37 9.95
C ALA A 2 -24.12 -23.59 11.26
N CYS A 3 -23.23 -24.02 12.15
CA CYS A 3 -22.88 -23.28 13.35
C CYS A 3 -22.07 -22.05 12.92
N GLN A 4 -22.73 -20.90 12.72
CA GLN A 4 -22.03 -19.62 12.66
C GLN A 4 -21.46 -19.37 14.05
N GLU A 5 -20.18 -19.67 14.26
CA GLU A 5 -19.46 -19.25 15.46
C GLU A 5 -19.62 -17.74 15.60
N ARG A 6 -20.43 -17.32 16.58
CA ARG A 6 -20.59 -15.91 16.92
C ARG A 6 -19.26 -15.44 17.48
N LEU A 7 -18.53 -14.67 16.69
CA LEU A 7 -17.31 -14.02 17.14
C LEU A 7 -17.57 -13.24 18.44
N PRO A 8 -16.65 -13.27 19.42
CA PRO A 8 -16.78 -12.50 20.65
C PRO A 8 -17.11 -11.03 20.36
N THR A 9 -18.03 -10.44 21.13
CA THR A 9 -18.53 -9.07 20.90
C THR A 9 -17.40 -8.02 20.79
N SER A 10 -16.35 -8.18 21.60
CA SER A 10 -15.15 -7.33 21.57
C SER A 10 -14.35 -7.46 20.27
N PHE A 11 -14.29 -8.66 19.71
CA PHE A 11 -13.62 -8.94 18.44
C PHE A 11 -14.40 -8.35 17.26
N LYS A 12 -15.73 -8.48 17.27
CA LYS A 12 -16.60 -7.85 16.26
C LYS A 12 -16.51 -6.33 16.31
N ALA A 13 -16.53 -5.73 17.50
CA ALA A 13 -16.42 -4.27 17.67
C ALA A 13 -15.11 -3.72 17.10
N LYS A 14 -14.00 -4.45 17.26
CA LYS A 14 -12.68 -4.11 16.70
C LYS A 14 -12.69 -4.14 15.16
N ILE A 15 -13.25 -5.18 14.54
CA ILE A 15 -13.28 -5.31 13.07
C ILE A 15 -14.23 -4.29 12.44
N GLU A 16 -15.37 -4.03 13.07
CA GLU A 16 -16.45 -3.18 12.56
C GLU A 16 -16.28 -1.70 12.94
N GLN A 17 -15.13 -1.32 13.49
CA GLN A 17 -14.86 0.06 13.85
C GLN A 17 -15.04 0.98 12.63
N SER A 18 -15.87 2.00 12.79
CA SER A 18 -16.12 3.00 11.74
C SER A 18 -14.97 3.99 11.65
N LEU A 19 -14.79 4.59 10.47
CA LEU A 19 -13.85 5.70 10.29
C LEU A 19 -14.27 6.89 11.16
N PRO A 20 -13.31 7.65 11.75
CA PRO A 20 -13.62 8.84 12.52
C PRO A 20 -14.42 9.88 11.73
N ARG A 21 -15.23 10.67 12.44
CA ARG A 21 -16.09 11.68 11.80
C ARG A 21 -15.30 12.71 10.99
N GLU A 22 -14.11 13.08 11.45
CA GLU A 22 -13.21 13.99 10.75
C GLU A 22 -12.82 13.45 9.36
N ILE A 23 -12.48 12.17 9.26
CA ILE A 23 -12.18 11.50 7.99
C ILE A 23 -13.42 11.46 7.10
N LEU A 24 -14.58 11.10 7.64
CA LEU A 24 -15.84 11.07 6.88
C LEU A 24 -16.22 12.46 6.34
N ASN A 25 -16.04 13.52 7.13
CA ASN A 25 -16.27 14.89 6.70
C ASN A 25 -15.30 15.28 5.58
N LYS A 26 -14.01 14.92 5.70
CA LYS A 26 -13.04 15.15 4.62
C LYS A 26 -13.43 14.43 3.34
N MET A 27 -13.83 13.17 3.44
CA MET A 27 -14.30 12.40 2.28
C MET A 27 -15.50 13.07 1.61
N ALA A 28 -16.48 13.55 2.39
CA ALA A 28 -17.63 14.27 1.85
C ALA A 28 -17.24 15.57 1.13
N MET A 29 -16.27 16.34 1.66
CA MET A 29 -15.77 17.57 1.02
C MET A 29 -15.11 17.33 -0.34
N TYR A 30 -14.54 16.15 -0.57
CA TYR A 30 -13.88 15.77 -1.82
C TYR A 30 -14.74 14.86 -2.71
N ASP A 31 -16.03 14.71 -2.40
CA ASP A 31 -16.97 13.83 -3.11
C ASP A 31 -16.45 12.38 -3.22
N ILE A 32 -16.04 11.83 -2.09
CA ILE A 32 -15.52 10.46 -1.95
C ILE A 32 -16.58 9.61 -1.25
N ASP A 33 -16.99 8.52 -1.90
CA ASP A 33 -17.86 7.52 -1.29
C ASP A 33 -17.12 6.72 -0.21
N GLN A 34 -17.81 6.34 0.86
CA GLN A 34 -17.21 5.54 1.95
C GLN A 34 -16.59 4.24 1.42
N TYR A 35 -17.28 3.59 0.49
CA TYR A 35 -16.92 2.30 -0.08
C TYR A 35 -16.09 2.44 -1.37
N ALA A 36 -15.69 3.66 -1.75
CA ALA A 36 -14.87 3.89 -2.94
C ALA A 36 -13.50 3.17 -2.87
N PRO A 37 -12.89 2.86 -4.02
CA PRO A 37 -11.57 2.25 -4.09
C PRO A 37 -10.49 3.03 -3.34
N ILE A 38 -9.54 2.29 -2.77
CA ILE A 38 -8.36 2.82 -2.06
C ILE A 38 -7.06 2.44 -2.77
N MET A 39 -6.00 3.16 -2.42
CA MET A 39 -4.62 2.70 -2.53
C MET A 39 -3.82 3.23 -1.33
N MET A 40 -2.63 2.69 -1.10
CA MET A 40 -1.77 3.11 0.00
C MET A 40 -0.35 3.40 -0.47
N ARG A 41 0.33 4.36 0.19
CA ARG A 41 1.75 4.65 -0.05
C ARG A 41 2.50 4.75 1.27
N PHE A 42 3.61 4.05 1.37
CA PHE A 42 4.44 3.96 2.57
C PHE A 42 5.81 4.53 2.26
N PHE A 43 6.29 5.43 3.09
CA PHE A 43 7.56 6.12 2.95
C PHE A 43 8.40 5.84 4.19
N LYS A 44 9.49 5.10 4.01
CA LYS A 44 10.32 4.62 5.13
C LYS A 44 11.03 5.76 5.85
N GLU A 45 11.79 6.59 5.14
CA GLU A 45 12.54 7.70 5.74
C GLU A 45 11.62 8.70 6.42
N ASP A 46 10.50 9.03 5.77
CA ASP A 46 9.49 9.94 6.32
C ASP A 46 8.72 9.32 7.51
N ASN A 47 8.75 8.00 7.68
CA ASN A 47 7.88 7.24 8.59
C ASN A 47 6.38 7.55 8.39
N ILE A 48 5.93 7.63 7.13
CA ILE A 48 4.55 7.99 6.79
C ILE A 48 3.88 6.89 5.97
N ALA A 49 2.65 6.55 6.34
CA ALA A 49 1.70 5.78 5.53
C ALA A 49 0.54 6.68 5.08
N GLU A 50 0.34 6.84 3.79
CA GLU A 50 -0.73 7.62 3.18
C GLU A 50 -1.85 6.70 2.68
N ILE A 51 -3.10 7.10 2.95
CA ILE A 51 -4.29 6.45 2.40
C ILE A 51 -4.95 7.40 1.39
N TRP A 52 -5.05 6.92 0.15
CA TRP A 52 -5.67 7.63 -0.96
C TRP A 52 -6.98 6.94 -1.32
N LYS A 53 -8.02 7.71 -1.62
CA LYS A 53 -9.31 7.19 -2.09
C LYS A 53 -9.72 7.83 -3.40
N GLN A 54 -10.35 7.04 -4.26
CA GLN A 54 -10.95 7.53 -5.50
C GLN A 54 -12.20 8.35 -5.18
N ASN A 55 -12.28 9.58 -5.71
CA ASN A 55 -13.51 10.36 -5.68
C ASN A 55 -14.43 10.00 -6.86
N ARG A 56 -15.62 10.59 -6.95
CA ARG A 56 -16.56 10.31 -8.05
C ARG A 56 -16.06 10.68 -9.45
N SER A 57 -15.10 11.60 -9.58
CA SER A 57 -14.48 11.90 -10.88
C SER A 57 -13.41 10.89 -11.29
N GLY A 58 -13.09 9.92 -10.43
CA GLY A 58 -12.18 8.84 -10.72
C GLY A 58 -10.71 9.13 -10.38
N VAL A 59 -10.41 10.27 -9.74
CA VAL A 59 -9.06 10.62 -9.29
C VAL A 59 -8.86 10.25 -7.82
N PHE A 60 -7.64 9.85 -7.47
CA PHE A 60 -7.27 9.53 -6.11
C PHE A 60 -6.87 10.78 -5.34
N VAL A 61 -7.52 10.98 -4.19
CA VAL A 61 -7.30 12.10 -3.28
C VAL A 61 -6.71 11.59 -1.98
N LEU A 62 -5.71 12.30 -1.43
CA LEU A 62 -5.12 11.99 -0.14
C LEU A 62 -6.14 12.25 0.97
N VAL A 63 -6.64 11.19 1.59
CA VAL A 63 -7.60 11.31 2.69
C VAL A 63 -6.86 11.54 4.00
N VAL A 64 -5.80 10.78 4.27
CA VAL A 64 -5.11 10.85 5.56
C VAL A 64 -3.68 10.30 5.46
N SER A 65 -2.80 10.83 6.32
CA SER A 65 -1.44 10.33 6.53
C SER A 65 -1.29 9.90 7.99
N TYR A 66 -0.69 8.73 8.20
CA TYR A 66 -0.42 8.15 9.51
C TYR A 66 1.08 8.00 9.73
N GLY A 67 1.54 8.30 10.95
CA GLY A 67 2.89 7.93 11.37
C GLY A 67 3.05 6.41 11.47
N ILE A 68 4.11 5.89 10.87
CA ILE A 68 4.60 4.51 11.04
C ILE A 68 5.43 4.50 12.33
N CYS A 69 5.16 3.57 13.25
CA CYS A 69 5.95 3.48 14.49
C CYS A 69 7.35 2.96 14.20
N LYS A 70 7.43 1.85 13.47
CA LYS A 70 8.66 1.18 13.06
C LYS A 70 8.45 0.45 11.75
N TRP A 71 9.48 0.46 10.94
CA TRP A 71 9.71 -0.49 9.86
C TRP A 71 11.11 -1.08 10.08
N SER A 72 11.36 -2.29 9.57
CA SER A 72 12.61 -3.01 9.87
C SER A 72 13.67 -2.83 8.78
N GLY A 73 14.94 -2.80 9.17
CA GLY A 73 16.08 -2.74 8.26
C GLY A 73 16.56 -1.32 7.99
N GLN A 74 17.06 -1.07 6.78
CA GLN A 74 17.54 0.24 6.31
C GLN A 74 16.83 0.66 5.01
N LEU A 75 17.17 1.81 4.42
CA LEU A 75 16.70 2.12 3.08
C LEU A 75 17.29 1.12 2.08
N GLY A 76 16.41 0.50 1.29
CA GLY A 76 16.73 -0.58 0.37
C GLY A 76 15.65 -1.67 0.32
N PRO A 77 15.64 -2.48 -0.75
CA PRO A 77 14.69 -3.58 -0.91
C PRO A 77 15.04 -4.76 0.00
N LYS A 78 14.03 -5.59 0.26
CA LYS A 78 14.18 -6.90 0.89
C LYS A 78 14.72 -7.92 -0.12
N TYR A 79 15.62 -8.81 0.29
CA TYR A 79 16.19 -9.83 -0.61
C TYR A 79 15.91 -11.26 -0.17
N ARG A 80 15.90 -11.56 1.13
CA ARG A 80 15.78 -12.95 1.60
C ARG A 80 15.00 -13.07 2.90
N GLU A 81 14.48 -14.26 3.15
CA GLU A 81 13.89 -14.57 4.44
C GLU A 81 14.91 -14.38 5.58
N GLY A 82 14.46 -13.80 6.69
CA GLY A 82 15.32 -13.53 7.85
C GLY A 82 16.32 -12.37 7.71
N ASP A 83 16.29 -11.57 6.64
CA ASP A 83 17.13 -10.36 6.51
C ASP A 83 16.65 -9.16 7.34
N PHE A 84 15.52 -9.30 8.05
CA PHE A 84 14.87 -8.25 8.85
C PHE A 84 14.63 -6.94 8.09
N GLN A 85 14.45 -7.01 6.77
CA GLN A 85 14.28 -5.86 5.90
C GLN A 85 12.81 -5.72 5.48
N ALA A 86 12.21 -4.55 5.68
CA ALA A 86 10.94 -4.22 5.06
C ALA A 86 11.16 -4.00 3.55
N PRO A 87 10.27 -4.48 2.67
CA PRO A 87 10.48 -4.38 1.23
C PRO A 87 10.26 -2.96 0.70
N GLU A 88 10.71 -2.72 -0.53
CA GLU A 88 10.44 -1.53 -1.33
C GLU A 88 9.99 -1.99 -2.72
N GLY A 89 8.97 -1.35 -3.27
CA GLY A 89 8.34 -1.78 -4.51
C GLY A 89 6.84 -1.56 -4.54
N PHE A 90 6.19 -2.26 -5.47
CA PHE A 90 4.75 -2.16 -5.71
C PHE A 90 4.07 -3.47 -5.36
N TYR A 91 3.13 -3.43 -4.43
CA TYR A 91 2.47 -4.61 -3.90
C TYR A 91 0.97 -4.52 -4.07
N THR A 92 0.32 -5.68 -4.03
CA THR A 92 -1.13 -5.81 -4.20
C THR A 92 -1.71 -6.55 -3.00
N VAL A 93 -2.76 -5.98 -2.43
CA VAL A 93 -3.47 -6.54 -1.28
C VAL A 93 -4.87 -6.92 -1.70
N GLN A 94 -5.19 -8.20 -1.54
CA GLN A 94 -6.50 -8.80 -1.76
C GLN A 94 -7.24 -9.01 -0.42
N GLU A 95 -8.55 -9.23 -0.49
CA GLU A 95 -9.39 -9.39 0.70
C GLU A 95 -8.92 -10.56 1.59
N ASN A 96 -8.48 -11.67 1.00
CA ASN A 96 -7.97 -12.84 1.72
C ASN A 96 -6.64 -12.61 2.46
N GLN A 97 -5.95 -11.49 2.20
CA GLN A 97 -4.73 -11.08 2.91
C GLN A 97 -5.04 -10.29 4.18
N MET A 98 -6.30 -9.90 4.40
CA MET A 98 -6.75 -9.25 5.62
C MET A 98 -6.76 -10.24 6.79
N ASN A 99 -6.17 -9.85 7.92
CA ASN A 99 -6.05 -10.68 9.10
C ASN A 99 -6.66 -9.99 10.34
N PRO A 100 -7.94 -10.26 10.64
CA PRO A 100 -8.58 -9.71 11.83
C PRO A 100 -8.12 -10.37 13.13
N TYR A 101 -7.57 -11.59 13.06
CA TYR A 101 -7.12 -12.41 14.19
C TYR A 101 -5.65 -12.20 14.56
N SER A 102 -5.04 -11.12 14.06
CA SER A 102 -3.63 -10.81 14.34
C SER A 102 -3.37 -10.73 15.85
N LYS A 103 -2.22 -11.27 16.27
CA LYS A 103 -1.69 -11.10 17.63
C LYS A 103 -1.23 -9.66 17.89
N TYR A 104 -1.05 -8.86 16.85
CA TYR A 104 -0.64 -7.45 16.90
C TYR A 104 -1.81 -6.52 16.57
N TYR A 105 -2.94 -6.71 17.26
CA TYR A 105 -4.21 -6.02 17.00
C TYR A 105 -4.81 -6.37 15.63
N LEU A 106 -4.69 -5.55 14.59
CA LEU A 106 -5.19 -5.84 13.24
C LEU A 106 -4.00 -5.90 12.28
N SER A 107 -4.10 -6.70 11.22
CA SER A 107 -3.07 -6.69 10.19
C SER A 107 -3.58 -7.09 8.82
N PHE A 108 -2.75 -6.87 7.81
CA PHE A 108 -2.88 -7.51 6.49
C PHE A 108 -1.52 -7.78 5.91
N ASN A 109 -1.42 -8.83 5.09
CA ASN A 109 -0.20 -9.14 4.34
C ASN A 109 -0.13 -8.25 3.11
N ILE A 110 1.01 -7.62 2.85
CA ILE A 110 1.17 -6.71 1.72
C ILE A 110 1.28 -7.45 0.37
N GLY A 111 1.63 -8.74 0.35
CA GLY A 111 1.77 -9.51 -0.89
C GLY A 111 3.20 -9.61 -1.42
N PHE A 112 4.21 -9.46 -0.56
CA PHE A 112 5.59 -9.81 -0.89
C PHE A 112 5.79 -11.34 -0.83
N PRO A 113 6.54 -11.95 -1.77
CA PRO A 113 7.20 -11.33 -2.93
C PRO A 113 6.24 -11.12 -4.10
N ASN A 114 6.31 -9.96 -4.76
CA ASN A 114 5.58 -9.71 -6.00
C ASN A 114 6.30 -10.36 -7.21
N LEU A 115 5.79 -10.18 -8.43
CA LEU A 115 6.42 -10.74 -9.64
C LEU A 115 7.88 -10.27 -9.84
N TYR A 116 8.17 -9.01 -9.58
CA TYR A 116 9.52 -8.46 -9.69
C TYR A 116 10.45 -9.15 -8.70
N ASP A 117 10.00 -9.29 -7.46
CA ASP A 117 10.74 -9.96 -6.39
C ASP A 117 11.02 -11.43 -6.75
N GLN A 118 10.02 -12.14 -7.26
CA GLN A 118 10.13 -13.53 -7.67
C GLN A 118 11.13 -13.74 -8.81
N ILE A 119 11.09 -12.91 -9.85
CA ILE A 119 12.03 -12.98 -11.00
C ILE A 119 13.48 -12.71 -10.57
N HIS A 120 13.69 -11.93 -9.50
CA HIS A 120 15.00 -11.68 -8.92
C HIS A 120 15.40 -12.71 -7.86
N GLY A 121 14.61 -13.78 -7.67
CA GLY A 121 14.87 -14.81 -6.67
C GLY A 121 14.81 -14.31 -5.23
N ARG A 122 14.10 -13.20 -4.97
CA ARG A 122 13.93 -12.68 -3.61
C ARG A 122 12.97 -13.56 -2.83
N THR A 123 13.30 -13.82 -1.57
CA THR A 123 12.54 -14.74 -0.71
C THR A 123 12.05 -14.08 0.57
N GLY A 124 11.08 -14.72 1.21
CA GLY A 124 10.43 -14.25 2.42
C GLY A 124 8.92 -14.35 2.30
N SER A 125 8.23 -14.24 3.43
CA SER A 125 6.78 -14.34 3.51
C SER A 125 6.27 -13.51 4.69
N TYR A 126 4.95 -13.29 4.75
CA TYR A 126 4.27 -12.59 5.85
C TYR A 126 4.81 -11.19 6.14
N LEU A 127 5.04 -10.39 5.10
CA LEU A 127 5.34 -8.97 5.25
C LEU A 127 4.04 -8.24 5.55
N MET A 128 3.85 -7.84 6.81
CA MET A 128 2.57 -7.32 7.29
C MET A 128 2.60 -5.81 7.47
N VAL A 129 1.43 -5.18 7.33
CA VAL A 129 1.11 -3.93 8.03
C VAL A 129 0.29 -4.31 9.25
N HIS A 130 0.69 -3.90 10.45
CA HIS A 130 0.00 -4.32 11.69
C HIS A 130 0.06 -3.29 12.83
N GLY A 131 -0.70 -3.52 13.90
CA GLY A 131 -0.72 -2.69 15.11
C GLY A 131 0.44 -2.94 16.09
N ALA A 132 0.23 -2.57 17.35
CA ALA A 132 1.11 -2.81 18.50
C ALA A 132 2.51 -2.14 18.48
N CYS A 133 2.85 -1.30 17.48
CA CYS A 133 4.16 -0.63 17.33
C CYS A 133 5.41 -1.52 17.57
N ALA A 134 5.28 -2.84 17.41
CA ALA A 134 6.38 -3.80 17.47
C ALA A 134 6.74 -4.21 16.03
N SER A 135 8.01 -4.36 15.65
CA SER A 135 8.33 -4.85 14.30
C SER A 135 9.53 -5.78 14.28
N VAL A 136 9.38 -6.93 13.63
CA VAL A 136 10.47 -7.79 13.16
C VAL A 136 10.18 -8.10 11.68
N GLY A 137 10.67 -7.26 10.77
CA GLY A 137 10.50 -7.40 9.32
C GLY A 137 9.24 -6.73 8.70
N CYS A 138 8.42 -6.00 9.45
CA CYS A 138 7.10 -5.50 9.01
C CYS A 138 6.97 -3.97 9.09
N TYR A 139 5.85 -3.41 8.60
CA TYR A 139 5.42 -2.06 8.93
C TYR A 139 4.47 -2.08 10.12
N SER A 140 4.88 -1.43 11.21
CA SER A 140 4.10 -1.37 12.45
C SER A 140 3.49 0.01 12.67
N MET A 141 2.22 0.01 13.01
CA MET A 141 1.39 1.16 13.33
C MET A 141 0.96 1.08 14.79
N ASN A 142 0.52 2.18 15.37
CA ASN A 142 -0.22 2.10 16.63
C ASN A 142 -1.63 1.56 16.36
N ASP A 143 -2.28 1.01 17.38
CA ASP A 143 -3.58 0.35 17.22
C ASP A 143 -4.66 1.30 16.69
N ARG A 144 -4.63 2.57 17.09
CA ARG A 144 -5.58 3.59 16.62
C ARG A 144 -5.47 3.84 15.11
N ASN A 145 -4.24 3.95 14.59
CA ASN A 145 -3.98 4.14 13.17
C ASN A 145 -4.31 2.85 12.42
N MET A 146 -3.91 1.70 12.95
CA MET A 146 -4.16 0.40 12.33
C MET A 146 -5.67 0.11 12.22
N ALA A 147 -6.47 0.47 13.21
CA ALA A 147 -7.93 0.35 13.16
C ALA A 147 -8.52 1.07 11.95
N GLN A 148 -8.06 2.30 11.70
CA GLN A 148 -8.55 3.12 10.60
C GLN A 148 -8.03 2.61 9.24
N ILE A 149 -6.76 2.23 9.16
CA ILE A 149 -6.19 1.63 7.94
C ILE A 149 -6.94 0.35 7.57
N TYR A 150 -7.21 -0.51 8.56
CA TYR A 150 -7.99 -1.73 8.36
C TYR A 150 -9.43 -1.42 7.93
N ALA A 151 -10.07 -0.41 8.54
CA ALA A 151 -11.41 0.04 8.15
C ALA A 151 -11.46 0.55 6.71
N PHE A 152 -10.45 1.30 6.25
CA PHE A 152 -10.37 1.73 4.83
C PHE A 152 -10.31 0.55 3.88
N ALA A 153 -9.45 -0.43 4.15
CA ALA A 153 -9.32 -1.63 3.33
C ALA A 153 -10.61 -2.46 3.34
N ARG A 154 -11.17 -2.71 4.53
CA ARG A 154 -12.46 -3.40 4.71
C ARG A 154 -13.57 -2.74 3.91
N ASP A 155 -13.72 -1.41 4.02
CA ASP A 155 -14.80 -0.68 3.35
C ASP A 155 -14.60 -0.69 1.83
N ALA A 156 -13.37 -0.59 1.33
CA ALA A 156 -13.11 -0.70 -0.10
C ALA A 156 -13.44 -2.11 -0.65
N PHE A 157 -13.08 -3.18 0.07
CA PHE A 157 -13.47 -4.55 -0.30
C PHE A 157 -14.99 -4.75 -0.28
N ARG A 158 -15.68 -4.21 0.75
CA ARG A 158 -17.16 -4.18 0.81
C ARG A 158 -17.79 -3.41 -0.35
N GLY A 159 -17.11 -2.38 -0.84
CA GLY A 159 -17.48 -1.63 -2.04
C GLY A 159 -17.22 -2.35 -3.36
N GLY A 160 -16.63 -3.54 -3.32
CA GLY A 160 -16.39 -4.38 -4.50
C GLY A 160 -15.01 -4.24 -5.11
N GLN A 161 -14.10 -3.42 -4.55
CA GLN A 161 -12.71 -3.42 -4.97
C GLN A 161 -12.12 -4.81 -4.71
N LYS A 162 -11.54 -5.47 -5.72
CA LYS A 162 -10.99 -6.84 -5.56
C LYS A 162 -9.61 -6.87 -4.93
N GLU A 163 -8.83 -5.85 -5.24
CA GLU A 163 -7.48 -5.65 -4.73
C GLU A 163 -7.13 -4.16 -4.75
N PHE A 164 -6.21 -3.75 -3.89
CA PHE A 164 -5.65 -2.41 -3.90
C PHE A 164 -4.12 -2.44 -3.94
N GLN A 165 -3.52 -1.40 -4.52
CA GLN A 165 -2.07 -1.26 -4.55
C GLN A 165 -1.55 -0.63 -3.26
N LEU A 166 -0.44 -1.18 -2.75
CA LEU A 166 0.39 -0.60 -1.71
C LEU A 166 1.77 -0.34 -2.31
N HIS A 167 2.16 0.93 -2.37
CA HIS A 167 3.48 1.33 -2.82
C HIS A 167 4.39 1.55 -1.61
N ALA A 168 5.54 0.90 -1.59
CA ALA A 168 6.53 1.02 -0.52
C ALA A 168 7.78 1.69 -1.09
N PHE A 169 8.06 2.91 -0.66
CA PHE A 169 9.16 3.73 -1.13
C PHE A 169 10.20 3.98 -0.04
N PRO A 170 11.48 4.16 -0.40
CA PRO A 170 12.52 4.53 0.55
C PRO A 170 12.22 5.89 1.20
N PHE A 171 11.74 6.84 0.42
CA PHE A 171 11.42 8.22 0.80
C PHE A 171 10.47 8.81 -0.23
N ARG A 172 9.93 10.02 -0.01
CA ARG A 172 9.23 10.77 -1.07
C ARG A 172 10.16 10.97 -2.28
N MET A 173 9.85 10.41 -3.44
CA MET A 173 10.78 10.32 -4.58
C MET A 173 10.92 11.63 -5.39
N THR A 174 11.03 12.76 -4.69
CA THR A 174 11.34 14.07 -5.28
C THR A 174 12.76 14.08 -5.84
N ASP A 175 13.02 14.92 -6.84
CA ASP A 175 14.34 15.01 -7.46
C ASP A 175 15.43 15.39 -6.45
N ALA A 176 15.09 16.25 -5.47
CA ALA A 176 15.99 16.61 -4.38
C ALA A 176 16.34 15.41 -3.48
N ASN A 177 15.37 14.54 -3.19
CA ASN A 177 15.63 13.33 -2.41
C ASN A 177 16.46 12.32 -3.23
N MET A 178 16.12 12.10 -4.51
CA MET A 178 16.93 11.26 -5.40
C MET A 178 18.38 11.74 -5.45
N GLN A 179 18.59 13.04 -5.65
CA GLN A 179 19.92 13.64 -5.67
C GLN A 179 20.65 13.51 -4.33
N ARG A 180 19.94 13.56 -3.18
CA ARG A 180 20.57 13.35 -1.87
C ARG A 180 21.13 11.94 -1.72
N HIS A 181 20.48 10.94 -2.33
CA HIS A 181 20.85 9.54 -2.20
C HIS A 181 21.52 8.93 -3.43
N TYR A 182 22.05 9.76 -4.35
CA TYR A 182 22.60 9.31 -5.63
C TYR A 182 23.76 8.30 -5.53
N THR A 183 24.50 8.29 -4.42
CA THR A 183 25.61 7.34 -4.19
C THR A 183 25.18 6.04 -3.52
N ASN A 184 23.89 5.87 -3.21
CA ASN A 184 23.41 4.65 -2.56
C ASN A 184 23.45 3.46 -3.54
N PRO A 185 23.86 2.25 -3.10
CA PRO A 185 23.91 1.08 -3.97
C PRO A 185 22.55 0.67 -4.57
N HIS A 186 21.43 1.13 -3.99
CA HIS A 186 20.08 0.87 -4.47
C HIS A 186 19.54 1.96 -5.41
N TYR A 187 20.35 2.96 -5.79
CA TYR A 187 19.91 4.10 -6.58
C TYR A 187 19.26 3.70 -7.93
N GLU A 188 19.85 2.75 -8.66
CA GLU A 188 19.29 2.23 -9.92
C GLU A 188 17.93 1.57 -9.72
N PHE A 189 17.73 0.90 -8.59
CA PHE A 189 16.42 0.34 -8.22
C PHE A 189 15.41 1.44 -7.91
N TRP A 190 15.83 2.48 -7.20
CA TRP A 190 14.98 3.63 -6.88
C TRP A 190 14.64 4.48 -8.10
N MET A 191 15.51 4.58 -9.09
CA MET A 191 15.21 5.18 -10.39
C MET A 191 13.99 4.49 -11.03
N MET A 192 13.93 3.15 -11.00
CA MET A 192 12.76 2.41 -11.50
C MET A 192 11.49 2.66 -10.66
N LEU A 193 11.62 2.75 -9.33
CA LEU A 193 10.46 3.07 -8.48
C LEU A 193 9.93 4.48 -8.75
N LYS A 194 10.83 5.43 -9.04
CA LYS A 194 10.48 6.82 -9.33
C LYS A 194 9.57 6.94 -10.55
N GLU A 195 9.76 6.13 -11.57
CA GLU A 195 8.88 6.13 -12.76
C GLU A 195 7.40 5.88 -12.37
N GLY A 196 7.14 4.88 -11.53
CA GLY A 196 5.79 4.60 -11.02
C GLY A 196 5.27 5.63 -10.02
N TYR A 197 6.17 6.20 -9.21
CA TYR A 197 5.84 7.29 -8.30
C TYR A 197 5.39 8.54 -9.07
N ASP A 198 6.16 8.97 -10.06
CA ASP A 198 5.89 10.15 -10.88
C ASP A 198 4.63 9.95 -11.74
N PHE A 199 4.39 8.73 -12.23
CA PHE A 199 3.14 8.40 -12.91
C PHE A 199 1.93 8.69 -12.00
N PHE A 200 1.95 8.23 -10.75
CA PHE A 200 0.84 8.48 -9.83
C PHE A 200 0.71 9.96 -9.49
N GLU A 201 1.81 10.68 -9.25
CA GLU A 201 1.79 12.11 -8.94
C GLU A 201 1.18 12.94 -10.08
N LYS A 202 1.47 12.59 -11.34
CA LYS A 202 0.92 13.25 -12.52
C LYS A 202 -0.55 12.91 -12.77
N ASN A 203 -0.91 11.64 -12.69
CA ASN A 203 -2.22 11.15 -13.17
C ASN A 203 -3.27 11.00 -12.06
N ARG A 204 -2.84 10.96 -10.78
CA ARG A 204 -3.70 10.66 -9.61
C ARG A 204 -4.49 9.37 -9.79
N LYS A 205 -3.88 8.37 -10.43
CA LYS A 205 -4.42 7.02 -10.63
C LYS A 205 -3.31 6.00 -10.44
N PRO A 206 -3.55 4.87 -9.73
CA PRO A 206 -2.57 3.81 -9.61
C PRO A 206 -2.14 3.34 -11.01
N PRO A 207 -0.82 3.23 -11.30
CA PRO A 207 -0.37 2.72 -12.58
C PRO A 207 -0.74 1.24 -12.72
N LYS A 208 -0.90 0.76 -13.95
CA LYS A 208 -0.81 -0.68 -14.22
C LYS A 208 0.66 -1.06 -14.25
N ILE A 209 1.01 -2.10 -13.51
CA ILE A 209 2.39 -2.47 -13.22
C ILE A 209 2.62 -3.89 -13.72
N THR A 210 3.66 -4.07 -14.51
CA THR A 210 4.15 -5.39 -14.93
C THR A 210 5.67 -5.45 -14.78
N VAL A 211 6.25 -6.60 -15.13
CA VAL A 211 7.69 -6.81 -15.13
C VAL A 211 8.12 -7.31 -16.50
N TYR A 212 9.04 -6.58 -17.13
CA TYR A 212 9.64 -6.96 -18.41
C TYR A 212 11.15 -6.76 -18.32
N ASP A 213 11.91 -7.71 -18.87
CA ASP A 213 13.38 -7.73 -18.81
C ASP A 213 13.94 -7.44 -17.39
N LYS A 214 13.33 -8.07 -16.37
CA LYS A 214 13.67 -7.89 -14.95
C LYS A 214 13.56 -6.43 -14.46
N ARG A 215 12.73 -5.61 -15.09
CA ARG A 215 12.47 -4.22 -14.68
C ARG A 215 10.97 -4.01 -14.48
N TYR A 216 10.61 -3.10 -13.57
CA TYR A 216 9.24 -2.62 -13.51
C TYR A 216 8.91 -1.87 -14.80
N VAL A 217 7.71 -2.12 -15.33
CA VAL A 217 7.15 -1.38 -16.45
C VAL A 217 5.77 -0.88 -16.06
N PHE A 218 5.52 0.39 -16.36
CA PHE A 218 4.26 1.06 -16.08
C PHE A 218 3.54 1.30 -17.41
N GLU A 219 2.39 0.66 -17.60
CA GLU A 219 1.61 0.92 -18.81
C GLU A 219 1.14 2.38 -18.77
N HIS A 220 1.66 3.16 -19.71
CA HIS A 220 1.07 4.43 -20.05
C HIS A 220 -0.24 4.08 -20.72
N PHE A 221 -1.37 4.58 -20.19
CA PHE A 221 -2.63 4.46 -20.90
C PHE A 221 -2.44 5.18 -22.25
N ILE A 222 -2.20 4.40 -23.30
CA ILE A 222 -2.46 4.85 -24.66
C ILE A 222 -3.98 4.90 -24.73
N ASP A 223 -4.52 6.11 -24.89
CA ASP A 223 -5.94 6.29 -25.23
C ASP A 223 -6.23 5.35 -26.41
N GLU A 224 -7.25 4.50 -26.31
CA GLU A 224 -7.58 3.51 -27.36
C GLU A 224 -7.83 4.15 -28.74
N ASN A 225 -7.98 5.49 -28.81
CA ASN A 225 -8.01 6.27 -30.05
C ASN A 225 -6.65 6.47 -30.75
N SER A 226 -5.53 6.11 -30.13
CA SER A 226 -4.19 6.30 -30.74
C SER A 226 -3.77 5.14 -31.64
N VAL A 227 -4.51 4.02 -31.60
CA VAL A 227 -4.18 2.80 -32.39
C VAL A 227 -4.71 2.91 -33.83
N ALA A 228 -5.57 3.88 -34.12
CA ALA A 228 -6.19 4.04 -35.45
C ALA A 228 -5.33 4.82 -36.46
N VAL A 229 -4.12 5.28 -36.13
CA VAL A 229 -3.25 6.04 -37.06
C VAL A 229 -1.93 5.33 -37.36
N ALA A 230 -1.85 4.03 -37.06
CA ALA A 230 -0.68 3.21 -37.39
C ALA A 230 -1.07 1.93 -38.16
N LEU A 231 -2.05 2.04 -39.07
CA LEU A 231 -2.29 1.08 -40.15
C LEU A 231 -2.10 1.76 -41.51
#